data_AF-A0A820PBE0-F1
#
_entry.id   AF-A0A820PBE0-F1
#
_cell.length_a   1.000
_cell.length_b   1.000
_cell.length_c   1.000
_cell.angle_alpha   90.00
_cell.angle_beta   90.00
_cell.angle_gamma   90.00
#
_symmetry.space_group_name_H-M   'P 1'
#
loop_
_entity.id
_entity.type
_entity.pdbx_description
1 polymer ?
#
loop_
_entity_poly.entity_id
_entity_poly.type
_entity_poly.pdbx_seq_one_letter_code
_entity_poly.pdbx_strand_id
1 'polypeptide(L)'
;IIIPFQYRITLLHLSNPLIIERLFSPISILLKFIRLENRHLLNIESKYFEEILIHLISLPFLYSLIVSCTDNVQNNNIFYHQIFRLPVLKYCKLSLTRNSQSNSLSMATTEFSPIEYFIINQLYIDELYAFLSYIPQIRRL
;
A
#
# COMPACT_ATOMS: atom_id res chain seq x y z
N ILE A 1 -4.96 -13.88 -21.11
CA ILE A 1 -3.68 -14.61 -20.87
C ILE A 1 -3.80 -15.31 -19.52
N ILE A 2 -3.95 -16.63 -19.51
CA ILE A 2 -3.89 -17.44 -18.27
C ILE A 2 -2.43 -17.88 -18.14
N ILE A 3 -1.75 -17.39 -17.10
CA ILE A 3 -0.35 -17.73 -16.86
C ILE A 3 -0.34 -19.02 -16.04
N PRO A 4 0.22 -20.14 -16.52
CA PRO A 4 0.38 -21.33 -15.68
C PRO A 4 1.25 -21.00 -14.46
N PHE A 5 0.96 -21.63 -13.31
CA PHE A 5 1.69 -21.45 -12.03
C PHE A 5 1.51 -20.11 -11.29
N GLN A 6 0.39 -19.39 -11.52
CA GLN A 6 0.08 -18.13 -10.79
C GLN A 6 0.15 -18.24 -9.25
N TYR A 7 -0.20 -19.41 -8.70
CA TYR A 7 -0.13 -19.70 -7.27
C TYR A 7 1.30 -19.77 -6.70
N ARG A 8 2.33 -19.84 -7.54
CA ARG A 8 3.76 -19.82 -7.13
C ARG A 8 4.37 -18.43 -7.19
N ILE A 9 3.67 -17.44 -7.73
CA ILE A 9 4.20 -16.10 -7.90
C ILE A 9 4.18 -15.41 -6.53
N THR A 10 5.37 -15.11 -6.02
CA THR A 10 5.58 -14.42 -4.73
C THR A 10 5.90 -12.94 -4.91
N LEU A 11 6.30 -12.52 -6.11
CA LEU A 11 6.60 -11.12 -6.44
C LEU A 11 5.80 -10.66 -7.66
N LEU A 12 5.12 -9.53 -7.53
CA LEU A 12 4.42 -8.87 -8.63
C LEU A 12 4.93 -7.43 -8.78
N HIS A 13 5.48 -7.12 -9.95
CA HIS A 13 5.95 -5.80 -10.30
C HIS A 13 5.08 -5.22 -11.42
N LEU A 14 4.30 -4.20 -11.10
CA LEU A 14 3.44 -3.48 -12.04
C LEU A 14 3.93 -2.04 -12.16
N SER A 15 4.22 -1.62 -13.39
CA SER A 15 4.68 -0.26 -13.69
C SER A 15 3.93 0.40 -14.86
N ASN A 16 2.95 -0.30 -15.43
CA ASN A 16 2.18 0.16 -16.58
C ASN A 16 0.71 0.40 -16.15
N PRO A 17 0.21 1.66 -16.25
CA PRO A 17 -1.15 2.02 -15.84
C PRO A 17 -2.25 1.18 -16.52
N LEU A 18 -2.09 0.87 -17.81
CA LEU A 18 -3.09 0.07 -18.56
C LEU A 18 -3.13 -1.38 -18.08
N ILE A 19 -2.00 -1.92 -17.61
CA ILE A 19 -1.94 -3.27 -17.05
C ILE A 19 -2.56 -3.27 -15.66
N ILE A 20 -2.32 -2.22 -14.86
CA ILE A 20 -2.95 -2.02 -13.56
C ILE A 20 -4.48 -2.02 -13.74
N GLU A 21 -5.01 -1.16 -14.62
CA GLU A 21 -6.45 -1.10 -14.87
C GLU A 21 -7.03 -2.47 -15.25
N ARG A 22 -6.36 -3.23 -16.13
CA ARG A 22 -6.81 -4.58 -16.51
C ARG A 22 -6.67 -5.65 -15.43
N LEU A 23 -5.73 -5.50 -14.50
CA LEU A 23 -5.50 -6.47 -13.42
C LEU A 23 -6.39 -6.21 -12.21
N PHE A 24 -6.67 -4.94 -11.93
CA PHE A 24 -7.53 -4.51 -10.84
C PHE A 24 -8.99 -4.39 -11.27
N SER A 25 -9.27 -4.29 -12.57
CA SER A 25 -10.61 -4.36 -13.16
C SER A 25 -10.69 -5.46 -14.24
N PRO A 26 -11.24 -6.67 -13.93
CA PRO A 26 -11.88 -7.08 -12.70
C PRO A 26 -10.93 -7.71 -11.67
N ILE A 27 -11.17 -7.33 -10.42
CA ILE A 27 -10.60 -7.79 -9.14
C ILE A 27 -10.26 -9.30 -9.08
N SER A 28 -11.06 -10.12 -9.76
CA SER A 28 -10.95 -11.58 -9.77
C SER A 28 -9.61 -12.13 -10.29
N ILE A 29 -8.84 -11.34 -11.05
CA ILE A 29 -7.55 -11.79 -11.57
C ILE A 29 -6.49 -11.82 -10.45
N LEU A 30 -6.54 -10.89 -9.50
CA LEU A 30 -5.55 -10.79 -8.43
C LEU A 30 -5.72 -11.84 -7.33
N LEU A 31 -6.95 -12.29 -7.11
CA LEU A 31 -7.25 -13.39 -6.20
C LEU A 31 -6.57 -14.71 -6.60
N LYS A 32 -6.13 -14.84 -7.86
CA LYS A 32 -5.41 -16.03 -8.34
C LYS A 32 -3.97 -16.12 -7.83
N PHE A 33 -3.44 -15.03 -7.28
CA PHE A 33 -2.06 -14.92 -6.80
C PHE A 33 -2.02 -14.97 -5.27
N ILE A 34 -2.47 -16.10 -4.71
CA ILE A 34 -2.75 -16.28 -3.28
C ILE A 34 -1.48 -16.19 -2.42
N ARG A 35 -0.30 -16.46 -2.98
CA ARG A 35 1.01 -16.46 -2.27
C ARG A 35 1.84 -15.20 -2.52
N LEU A 36 1.22 -14.10 -2.94
CA LEU A 36 1.96 -12.87 -3.18
C LEU A 36 2.50 -12.28 -1.87
N GLU A 37 3.82 -12.24 -1.75
CA GLU A 37 4.55 -11.75 -0.58
C GLU A 37 5.07 -10.34 -0.79
N ASN A 38 5.54 -10.03 -2.00
CA ASN A 38 6.15 -8.76 -2.36
C ASN A 38 5.40 -8.11 -3.52
N ARG A 39 4.92 -6.89 -3.34
CA ARG A 39 4.26 -6.14 -4.42
C ARG A 39 4.92 -4.80 -4.64
N HIS A 40 5.37 -4.59 -5.87
CA HIS A 40 5.89 -3.32 -6.33
C HIS A 40 4.86 -2.75 -7.29
N LEU A 41 4.16 -1.74 -6.83
CA LEU A 41 3.14 -1.04 -7.59
C LEU A 41 3.67 0.36 -7.89
N LEU A 42 4.26 0.50 -9.07
CA LEU A 42 4.93 1.72 -9.49
C LEU A 42 4.06 2.44 -10.53
N ASN A 43 4.14 3.77 -10.52
CA ASN A 43 3.48 4.64 -11.48
C ASN A 43 1.96 4.41 -11.57
N ILE A 44 1.29 4.21 -10.43
CA ILE A 44 -0.17 4.09 -10.40
C ILE A 44 -0.79 5.48 -10.26
N GLU A 45 -1.91 5.71 -10.94
CA GLU A 45 -2.78 6.85 -10.65
C GLU A 45 -3.51 6.66 -9.31
N SER A 46 -3.62 7.75 -8.54
CA SER A 46 -4.17 7.83 -7.19
C SER A 46 -5.58 7.25 -7.09
N LYS A 47 -6.38 7.42 -8.15
CA LYS A 47 -7.78 6.96 -8.24
C LYS A 47 -7.95 5.44 -8.11
N TYR A 48 -6.92 4.66 -8.42
CA TYR A 48 -7.00 3.19 -8.34
C TYR A 48 -6.60 2.64 -6.97
N PHE A 49 -6.01 3.45 -6.08
CA PHE A 49 -5.42 2.92 -4.85
C PHE A 49 -6.42 2.36 -3.87
N GLU A 50 -7.59 2.96 -3.74
CA GLU A 50 -8.61 2.49 -2.82
C GLU A 50 -9.02 1.05 -3.18
N GLU A 51 -9.29 0.79 -4.46
CA GLU A 51 -9.60 -0.56 -4.95
C GLU A 51 -8.43 -1.51 -4.73
N ILE A 52 -7.21 -1.09 -5.10
CA ILE A 52 -5.99 -1.87 -4.90
C ILE A 52 -5.83 -2.28 -3.43
N LEU A 53 -5.93 -1.33 -2.50
CA LEU A 53 -5.70 -1.52 -1.07
C LEU A 53 -6.75 -2.43 -0.44
N ILE A 54 -8.03 -2.31 -0.84
CA ILE A 54 -9.09 -3.23 -0.43
C ILE A 54 -8.71 -4.68 -0.76
N HIS A 55 -8.07 -4.93 -1.91
CA HIS A 55 -7.59 -6.27 -2.26
C HIS A 55 -6.38 -6.69 -1.46
N LEU A 56 -5.44 -5.77 -1.22
CA LEU A 56 -4.24 -6.08 -0.45
C LEU A 56 -4.57 -6.54 0.98
N ILE A 57 -5.64 -6.01 1.59
CA ILE A 57 -6.11 -6.45 2.92
C ILE A 57 -6.46 -7.94 2.93
N SER A 58 -6.99 -8.47 1.82
CA SER A 58 -7.37 -9.89 1.73
C SER A 58 -6.20 -10.85 1.46
N LEU A 59 -4.97 -10.34 1.29
CA LEU A 59 -3.80 -11.17 0.99
C LEU A 59 -3.08 -11.59 2.28
N PRO A 60 -3.16 -12.86 2.69
CA PRO A 60 -2.66 -13.31 4.00
C PRO A 60 -1.13 -13.35 4.10
N PHE A 61 -0.41 -13.17 2.99
CA PHE A 61 1.05 -13.29 2.93
C PHE A 61 1.75 -12.01 2.49
N LEU A 62 1.05 -10.88 2.33
CA LEU A 62 1.63 -9.63 1.84
C LEU A 62 2.59 -9.00 2.85
N TYR A 63 3.85 -9.41 2.80
CA TYR A 63 4.90 -9.00 3.73
C TYR A 63 5.53 -7.65 3.36
N SER A 64 5.60 -7.34 2.06
CA SER A 64 6.26 -6.15 1.53
C SER A 64 5.42 -5.43 0.48
N LEU A 65 5.31 -4.11 0.63
CA LEU A 65 4.58 -3.24 -0.28
C LEU A 65 5.44 -2.03 -0.66
N ILE A 66 5.68 -1.86 -1.96
CA ILE A 66 6.29 -0.66 -2.53
C ILE A 66 5.26 0.01 -3.42
N VAL A 67 4.96 1.26 -3.15
CA VAL A 67 3.99 2.06 -3.88
C VAL A 67 4.64 3.33 -4.39
N SER A 68 4.40 3.65 -5.65
CA SER A 68 4.70 4.96 -6.23
C SER A 68 3.49 5.48 -7.03
N CYS A 69 3.07 6.71 -6.74
CA CYS A 69 2.03 7.39 -7.51
C CYS A 69 2.61 8.27 -8.61
N THR A 70 1.88 8.45 -9.71
CA THR A 70 2.20 9.47 -10.74
C THR A 70 1.59 10.83 -10.47
N ASP A 71 0.51 10.87 -9.70
CA ASP A 71 -0.32 12.04 -9.42
C ASP A 71 -0.53 12.24 -7.91
N ASN A 72 -1.25 13.32 -7.56
CA ASN A 72 -1.48 13.70 -6.17
C ASN A 72 -2.61 12.86 -5.56
N VAL A 73 -2.34 12.24 -4.41
CA VAL A 73 -3.35 11.50 -3.66
C VAL A 73 -4.29 12.49 -2.98
N GLN A 74 -5.57 12.49 -3.37
CA GLN A 74 -6.55 13.46 -2.88
C GLN A 74 -6.95 13.24 -1.41
N ASN A 75 -6.87 12.00 -0.90
CA ASN A 75 -7.21 11.67 0.49
C ASN A 75 -6.12 10.82 1.15
N ASN A 76 -5.01 11.49 1.48
CA ASN A 76 -3.85 10.90 2.13
C ASN A 76 -4.20 10.09 3.39
N ASN A 77 -5.15 10.54 4.20
CA ASN A 77 -5.45 9.89 5.47
C ASN A 77 -6.10 8.52 5.29
N ILE A 78 -7.10 8.43 4.42
CA ILE A 78 -7.74 7.15 4.10
C ILE A 78 -6.69 6.18 3.55
N PHE A 79 -5.82 6.70 2.67
CA PHE A 79 -4.75 5.91 2.07
C PHE A 79 -3.80 5.31 3.12
N TYR A 80 -3.25 6.12 4.04
CA TYR A 80 -2.36 5.61 5.09
C TYR A 80 -3.08 4.64 6.02
N HIS A 81 -4.32 4.98 6.40
CA HIS A 81 -5.12 4.15 7.29
C HIS A 81 -5.36 2.74 6.70
N GLN A 82 -5.67 2.66 5.41
CA GLN A 82 -5.81 1.37 4.72
C GLN A 82 -4.50 0.58 4.67
N ILE A 83 -3.36 1.24 4.49
CA ILE A 83 -2.04 0.58 4.54
C ILE A 83 -1.75 0.05 5.94
N PHE A 84 -2.01 0.83 6.99
CA PHE A 84 -1.74 0.42 8.36
C PHE A 84 -2.59 -0.77 8.81
N ARG A 85 -3.75 -0.98 8.18
CA ARG A 85 -4.62 -2.15 8.39
C ARG A 85 -4.13 -3.44 7.71
N LEU A 86 -3.05 -3.41 6.94
CA LEU A 86 -2.52 -4.61 6.28
C LEU A 86 -1.90 -5.55 7.33
N PRO A 87 -2.48 -6.74 7.58
CA PRO A 87 -2.29 -7.48 8.82
C PRO A 87 -0.93 -8.19 8.98
N VAL A 88 -0.16 -8.32 7.90
CA VAL A 88 1.13 -9.01 7.88
C VAL A 88 2.24 -8.16 7.23
N LEU A 89 1.95 -6.90 6.94
CA LEU A 89 2.87 -6.01 6.22
C LEU A 89 4.00 -5.55 7.14
N LYS A 90 5.23 -6.00 6.88
CA LYS A 90 6.41 -5.62 7.68
C LYS A 90 7.27 -4.55 7.03
N TYR A 91 7.30 -4.51 5.70
CA TYR A 91 8.06 -3.53 4.94
C TYR A 91 7.12 -2.73 4.06
N CYS A 92 7.17 -1.40 4.16
CA CYS A 92 6.37 -0.52 3.34
C CYS A 92 7.21 0.67 2.85
N LYS A 93 7.20 0.91 1.55
CA LYS A 93 7.82 2.08 0.93
C LYS A 93 6.80 2.85 0.10
N LEU A 94 6.65 4.13 0.39
CA LEU A 94 5.69 5.03 -0.25
C LEU A 94 6.42 6.20 -0.91
N SER A 95 6.23 6.32 -2.21
CA SER A 95 6.65 7.47 -3.01
C SER A 95 5.39 8.17 -3.53
N LEU A 96 4.89 9.13 -2.77
CA LEU A 96 3.63 9.82 -3.06
C LEU A 96 3.91 11.30 -3.32
N THR A 97 3.14 11.88 -4.24
CA THR A 97 3.12 13.33 -4.44
C THR A 97 1.95 13.87 -3.63
N ARG A 98 2.20 14.77 -2.68
CA ARG A 98 1.17 15.28 -1.77
C ARG A 98 0.75 16.70 -2.13
N ASN A 99 -0.55 16.98 -2.04
CA ASN A 99 -1.05 18.35 -1.94
C ASN A 99 -0.89 18.85 -0.49
N SER A 100 -0.63 20.16 -0.32
CA SER A 100 -0.47 20.82 0.98
C SER A 100 -1.73 20.88 1.85
N GLN A 101 -2.88 20.38 1.35
CA GLN A 101 -4.18 20.39 2.02
C GLN A 101 -4.54 19.02 2.61
N SER A 102 -3.58 18.23 3.09
CA SER A 102 -3.94 17.03 3.86
C SER A 102 -4.42 17.42 5.24
N ASN A 103 -5.66 17.04 5.57
CA ASN A 103 -6.11 16.97 6.95
C ASN A 103 -5.11 16.10 7.74
N SER A 104 -4.81 16.44 8.99
CA SER A 104 -3.90 15.63 9.81
C SER A 104 -4.48 14.24 10.07
N LEU A 105 -3.66 13.19 9.93
CA LEU A 105 -4.02 11.84 10.37
C LEU A 105 -4.30 11.85 11.88
N SER A 106 -5.39 11.24 12.32
CA SER A 106 -5.69 11.10 13.76
C SER A 106 -4.72 10.13 14.43
N MET A 107 -4.48 10.28 15.73
CA MET A 107 -3.69 9.30 16.49
C MET A 107 -4.40 7.95 16.53
N ALA A 108 -3.63 6.87 16.43
CA ALA A 108 -4.11 5.50 16.59
C ALA A 108 -4.57 5.26 18.05
N THR A 109 -5.72 4.62 18.20
CA THR A 109 -6.27 4.24 19.52
C THR A 109 -6.31 2.73 19.72
N THR A 110 -6.64 1.98 18.67
CA THR A 110 -6.78 0.51 18.73
C THR A 110 -6.21 -0.22 17.52
N GLU A 111 -5.87 0.49 16.45
CA GLU A 111 -5.41 -0.09 15.19
C GLU A 111 -3.89 0.07 15.07
N PHE A 112 -3.17 -1.01 15.30
CA PHE A 112 -1.72 -1.05 15.18
C PHE A 112 -1.30 -1.90 13.99
N SER A 113 -0.37 -1.36 13.22
CA SER A 113 0.21 -1.98 12.05
C SER A 113 1.48 -2.77 12.44
N PRO A 114 1.72 -3.94 11.83
CA PRO A 114 2.91 -4.75 12.07
C PRO A 114 4.16 -4.25 11.31
N ILE A 115 4.10 -3.06 10.71
CA ILE A 115 5.21 -2.50 9.93
C ILE A 115 6.43 -2.28 10.83
N GLU A 116 7.55 -2.90 10.44
CA GLU A 116 8.86 -2.76 11.08
C GLU A 116 9.78 -1.81 10.31
N TYR A 117 9.55 -1.65 9.00
CA TYR A 117 10.33 -0.79 8.11
C TYR A 117 9.38 0.06 7.27
N PHE A 118 9.38 1.36 7.52
CA PHE A 118 8.56 2.32 6.78
C PHE A 118 9.49 3.30 6.08
N ILE A 119 9.27 3.56 4.79
CA ILE A 119 10.02 4.57 4.04
C ILE A 119 9.00 5.46 3.34
N ILE A 120 9.04 6.76 3.59
CA ILE A 120 8.14 7.73 2.95
C ILE A 120 8.95 8.92 2.44
N ASN A 121 8.67 9.34 1.20
CA ASN A 121 9.39 10.45 0.56
C ASN A 121 8.99 11.83 1.09
N GLN A 122 7.79 11.98 1.63
CA GLN A 122 7.25 13.25 2.15
C GLN A 122 6.37 13.00 3.38
N LEU A 123 6.79 13.54 4.53
CA LEU A 123 6.06 13.50 5.79
C LEU A 123 6.25 14.83 6.53
N TYR A 124 5.15 15.45 6.96
CA TYR A 124 5.24 16.63 7.81
C TYR A 124 5.46 16.23 9.27
N ILE A 125 6.15 17.08 10.05
CA ILE A 125 6.54 16.76 11.43
C ILE A 125 5.32 16.58 12.34
N ASP A 126 4.26 17.34 12.12
CA ASP A 126 2.98 17.24 12.83
C ASP A 126 2.27 15.90 12.57
N GLU A 127 2.42 15.32 11.38
CA GLU A 127 1.89 13.99 11.07
C GLU A 127 2.76 12.85 11.60
N LEU A 128 4.05 13.09 11.86
CA LEU A 128 4.99 12.05 12.31
C LEU A 128 4.50 11.33 13.57
N TYR A 129 3.98 12.07 14.55
CA TYR A 129 3.44 11.48 15.77
C TYR A 129 2.23 10.58 15.50
N ALA A 130 1.33 11.00 14.61
CA ALA A 130 0.20 10.20 14.18
C ALA A 130 0.67 8.91 13.52
N PHE A 131 1.63 8.99 12.59
CA PHE A 131 2.19 7.81 11.94
C PHE A 131 2.80 6.84 12.95
N LEU A 132 3.69 7.34 13.81
CA LEU A 132 4.36 6.53 14.83
C LEU A 132 3.37 5.85 15.78
N SER A 133 2.21 6.47 16.04
CA SER A 133 1.15 5.83 16.85
C SER A 133 0.55 4.59 16.18
N TYR A 134 0.49 4.53 14.83
CA TYR A 134 0.02 3.34 14.10
C TYR A 134 1.09 2.24 13.96
N ILE A 135 2.39 2.57 14.02
CA ILE A 135 3.50 1.62 13.79
C ILE A 135 4.38 1.46 15.04
N PRO A 136 3.84 0.98 16.18
CA PRO A 136 4.60 0.93 17.43
C PRO A 136 5.81 -0.02 17.38
N GLN A 137 5.89 -0.91 16.39
CA GLN A 137 6.98 -1.86 16.19
C GLN A 137 8.08 -1.36 15.22
N ILE A 138 8.02 -0.08 14.83
CA ILE A 138 8.93 0.50 13.86
C ILE A 138 10.39 0.37 14.30
N ARG A 139 11.23 -0.15 13.41
CA ARG A 139 12.69 -0.27 13.61
C ARG A 139 13.46 0.71 12.75
N ARG A 140 12.90 1.08 11.59
CA ARG A 140 13.46 2.06 10.66
C ARG A 140 12.36 2.87 10.00
N LEU A 141 12.55 4.19 9.96
CA LEU A 141 11.73 5.19 9.30
C LEU A 141 12.59 5.98 8.29
#